data_AF-A0A368XRI1-F1
#
_entry.id   AF-A0A368XRI1-F1
#
_cell.length_a   1.000
_cell.length_b   1.000
_cell.length_c   1.000
_cell.angle_alpha   90.00
_cell.angle_beta   90.00
_cell.angle_gamma   90.00
#
_symmetry.space_group_name_H-M   'P 1'
#
loop_
_entity.id
_entity.type
_entity.pdbx_description
1 polymer ?
#
loop_
_entity_poly.entity_id
_entity_poly.type
_entity_poly.pdbx_seq_one_letter_code
_entity_poly.pdbx_strand_id
1 'polypeptide(L)'
;MQWPLRWRNDHARPAQLRFKGFAAVRTPSRLGNYQRLAYDRAQPWEKDIVHFDRCTEECVVTAPKAYLVPQAWREVIERLQWNGVALQRLGADQVFEVARVYRVLEVGTRATAYEGHMFHDRVRLSTHSEAIQARAGDVLVPLDQPQARYVVETLEPEAHDSFFRWGFFNSVLERKQASISAYAFEDTALDMLAEEPALRQAFDAWKAAHPEQLSDPQAVLWFLFTHGRRHAEPEWRRYPVAALV
;
A
#
# COMPACT_ATOMS: atom_id res chain seq x y z
N MET A 1 11.71 -18.90 -0.20
CA MET A 1 12.81 -18.06 -0.71
C MET A 1 12.51 -16.61 -0.33
N GLN A 2 13.51 -15.82 0.09
CA GLN A 2 13.32 -14.39 0.38
C GLN A 2 13.57 -13.53 -0.87
N TRP A 3 12.72 -12.55 -1.09
CA TRP A 3 12.73 -11.67 -2.26
C TRP A 3 12.71 -10.21 -1.81
N PRO A 4 13.63 -9.36 -2.28
CA PRO A 4 13.63 -7.94 -1.94
C PRO A 4 12.47 -7.22 -2.62
N LEU A 5 11.75 -6.41 -1.86
CA LEU A 5 10.63 -5.57 -2.31
C LEU A 5 11.03 -4.11 -2.48
N ARG A 6 11.91 -3.62 -1.59
CA ARG A 6 12.45 -2.27 -1.66
C ARG A 6 13.94 -2.28 -1.50
N TRP A 7 14.53 -1.30 -2.16
CA TRP A 7 15.96 -1.03 -2.23
C TRP A 7 16.20 0.41 -1.86
N ARG A 8 17.31 0.66 -1.18
CA ARG A 8 17.87 2.00 -0.97
C ARG A 8 19.30 2.05 -1.46
N ASN A 9 19.76 3.22 -1.88
CA ASN A 9 21.15 3.43 -2.24
C ASN A 9 22.05 3.13 -1.04
N ASP A 10 23.22 2.54 -1.30
CA ASP A 10 24.23 2.31 -0.29
C ASP A 10 25.15 3.53 -0.18
N HIS A 11 24.81 4.42 0.74
CA HIS A 11 25.60 5.62 1.00
C HIS A 11 26.92 5.34 1.75
N ALA A 12 27.11 4.14 2.32
CA ALA A 12 28.32 3.78 3.05
C ALA A 12 29.46 3.34 2.12
N ARG A 13 29.15 2.93 0.89
CA ARG A 13 30.13 2.45 -0.09
C ARG A 13 30.04 3.22 -1.40
N PRO A 14 30.42 4.52 -1.42
CA PRO A 14 30.45 5.31 -2.65
C PRO A 14 31.50 4.77 -3.64
N ALA A 15 31.18 4.84 -4.91
CA ALA A 15 32.15 4.70 -6.00
C ALA A 15 32.62 6.08 -6.48
N GLN A 16 33.77 6.12 -7.15
CA GLN A 16 34.20 7.29 -7.91
C GLN A 16 33.83 7.09 -9.38
N LEU A 17 33.11 8.05 -9.95
CA LEU A 17 32.81 8.10 -11.38
C LEU A 17 33.55 9.27 -12.00
N ARG A 18 34.39 9.00 -13.00
CA ARG A 18 34.98 10.04 -13.84
C ARG A 18 33.88 10.64 -14.71
N PHE A 19 33.26 11.70 -14.23
CA PHE A 19 32.19 12.37 -14.95
C PHE A 19 32.79 13.31 -15.99
N LYS A 20 32.35 13.15 -17.24
CA LYS A 20 32.73 14.01 -18.35
C LYS A 20 31.53 14.85 -18.76
N GLY A 21 31.73 16.15 -18.85
CA GLY A 21 30.71 17.10 -19.23
C GLY A 21 31.33 18.41 -19.69
N PHE A 22 30.61 19.49 -19.43
CA PHE A 22 31.01 20.85 -19.79
C PHE A 22 30.83 21.77 -18.58
N ALA A 23 31.59 22.85 -18.52
CA ALA A 23 31.53 23.78 -17.39
C ALA A 23 30.11 24.37 -17.23
N ALA A 24 29.61 24.36 -15.99
CA ALA A 24 28.34 24.99 -15.63
C ALA A 24 28.50 26.51 -15.61
N VAL A 25 27.77 27.22 -16.47
CA VAL A 25 27.73 28.67 -16.58
C VAL A 25 26.31 29.20 -16.37
N ARG A 26 26.17 30.47 -15.99
CA ARG A 26 24.87 31.16 -15.93
C ARG A 26 24.75 32.06 -17.15
N THR A 27 23.67 31.90 -17.90
CA THR A 27 23.37 32.73 -19.09
C THR A 27 22.02 33.42 -18.93
N PRO A 28 21.86 34.65 -19.44
CA PRO A 28 20.55 35.31 -19.45
C PRO A 28 19.51 34.45 -20.15
N SER A 29 18.33 34.32 -19.55
CA SER A 29 17.20 33.69 -20.21
C SER A 29 16.72 34.53 -21.38
N ARG A 30 16.34 33.86 -22.46
CA ARG A 30 15.69 34.51 -23.62
C ARG A 30 14.18 34.69 -23.44
N LEU A 31 13.61 34.12 -22.37
CA LEU A 31 12.16 34.11 -22.11
C LEU A 31 11.75 35.13 -21.04
N GLY A 32 12.68 35.57 -20.20
CA GLY A 32 12.37 36.49 -19.10
C GLY A 32 13.63 37.01 -18.44
N ASN A 33 13.45 37.83 -17.40
CA ASN A 33 14.55 38.49 -16.71
C ASN A 33 15.14 37.62 -15.57
N TYR A 34 15.76 36.50 -15.94
CA TYR A 34 16.46 35.63 -14.99
C TYR A 34 17.68 34.96 -15.64
N GLN A 35 18.61 34.49 -14.81
CA GLN A 35 19.78 33.71 -15.25
C GLN A 35 19.48 32.21 -15.21
N ARG A 36 19.76 31.48 -16.29
CA ARG A 36 19.59 30.02 -16.35
C ARG A 36 20.93 29.30 -16.30
N LEU A 37 20.93 28.09 -15.74
CA LEU A 37 22.04 27.17 -15.88
C LEU A 37 22.19 26.78 -17.36
N ALA A 38 23.42 26.85 -17.86
CA ALA A 38 23.82 26.35 -19.15
C ALA A 38 25.17 25.63 -19.01
N TYR A 39 25.49 24.78 -19.98
CA TYR A 39 26.73 24.02 -20.02
C TYR A 39 27.52 24.45 -21.25
N ASP A 40 28.68 25.08 -21.07
CA ASP A 40 29.47 25.66 -22.16
C ASP A 40 30.26 24.56 -22.91
N ARG A 41 29.81 24.23 -24.12
CA ARG A 41 30.41 23.19 -24.96
C ARG A 41 31.85 23.48 -25.39
N ALA A 42 32.29 24.75 -25.31
CA ALA A 42 33.68 25.11 -25.58
C ALA A 42 34.61 24.84 -24.37
N GLN A 43 34.04 24.51 -23.20
CA GLN A 43 34.78 24.24 -21.97
C GLN A 43 34.49 22.82 -21.47
N PRO A 44 35.14 21.78 -22.05
CA PRO A 44 35.10 20.44 -21.51
C PRO A 44 35.50 20.43 -20.04
N TRP A 45 34.75 19.68 -19.25
CA TRP A 45 34.96 19.56 -17.82
C TRP A 45 34.93 18.10 -17.42
N GLU A 46 35.96 17.65 -16.72
CA GLU A 46 36.02 16.30 -16.15
C GLU A 46 36.33 16.39 -14.67
N LYS A 47 35.61 15.60 -13.86
CA LYS A 47 35.86 15.48 -12.43
C LYS A 47 35.46 14.11 -11.92
N ASP A 48 36.22 13.60 -10.97
CA ASP A 48 35.81 12.44 -10.20
C ASP A 48 34.73 12.86 -9.21
N ILE A 49 33.51 12.37 -9.42
CA ILE A 49 32.37 12.65 -8.57
C ILE A 49 32.02 11.42 -7.74
N VAL A 50 31.44 11.66 -6.56
CA VAL A 50 30.84 10.61 -5.75
C VAL A 50 29.62 10.07 -6.48
N HIS A 51 29.59 8.76 -6.71
CA HIS A 51 28.47 8.07 -7.33
C HIS A 51 28.06 6.88 -6.47
N PHE A 52 26.76 6.74 -6.21
CA PHE A 52 26.20 5.61 -5.46
C PHE A 52 25.62 4.61 -6.47
N ASP A 53 26.43 3.64 -6.86
CA ASP A 53 26.13 2.60 -7.86
C ASP A 53 25.65 1.27 -7.25
N ARG A 54 25.48 1.24 -5.92
CA ARG A 54 25.08 0.07 -5.15
C ARG A 54 23.78 0.34 -4.40
N CYS A 55 22.97 -0.71 -4.30
CA CYS A 55 21.77 -0.71 -3.49
C CYS A 55 21.85 -1.80 -2.41
N THR A 56 21.24 -1.52 -1.26
CA THR A 56 20.96 -2.51 -0.21
C THR A 56 19.47 -2.76 -0.12
N GLU A 57 19.10 -4.00 0.19
CA GLU A 57 17.73 -4.39 0.46
C GLU A 57 17.22 -3.65 1.71
N GLU A 58 16.08 -2.97 1.58
CA GLU A 58 15.42 -2.25 2.67
C GLU A 58 14.24 -3.06 3.22
N CYS A 59 13.54 -3.78 2.35
CA CYS A 59 12.40 -4.61 2.69
C CYS A 59 12.50 -5.90 1.88
N VAL A 60 12.27 -7.03 2.55
CA VAL A 60 12.27 -8.37 1.95
C VAL A 60 10.99 -9.11 2.37
N VAL A 61 10.53 -10.01 1.52
CA VAL A 61 9.39 -10.88 1.81
C VAL A 61 9.74 -12.34 1.54
N THR A 62 9.17 -13.25 2.31
CA THR A 62 9.18 -14.66 1.96
C THR A 62 8.13 -14.91 0.88
N ALA A 63 8.57 -15.21 -0.34
CA ALA A 63 7.66 -15.47 -1.46
C ALA A 63 6.78 -16.70 -1.16
N PRO A 64 5.45 -16.61 -1.38
CA PRO A 64 4.53 -17.74 -1.23
C PRO A 64 4.70 -18.76 -2.36
N LYS A 65 3.92 -19.85 -2.33
CA LYS A 65 3.83 -20.76 -3.49
C LYS A 65 2.97 -20.17 -4.59
N ALA A 66 1.92 -19.43 -4.21
CA ALA A 66 1.02 -18.75 -5.12
C ALA A 66 0.36 -17.54 -4.43
N TYR A 67 -0.16 -16.61 -5.22
CA TYR A 67 -1.10 -15.61 -4.75
C TYR A 67 -2.53 -15.96 -5.18
N LEU A 68 -3.51 -15.65 -4.35
CA LEU A 68 -4.92 -15.70 -4.68
C LEU A 68 -5.44 -14.27 -4.85
N VAL A 69 -5.86 -13.93 -6.06
CA VAL A 69 -6.40 -12.63 -6.44
C VAL A 69 -7.91 -12.77 -6.67
N PRO A 70 -8.76 -12.10 -5.87
CA PRO A 70 -10.20 -12.17 -6.06
C PRO A 70 -10.63 -11.64 -7.43
N GLN A 71 -11.62 -12.27 -8.06
CA GLN A 71 -12.09 -11.90 -9.41
C GLN A 71 -12.62 -10.47 -9.53
N ALA A 72 -13.02 -9.86 -8.41
CA ALA A 72 -13.45 -8.47 -8.34
C ALA A 72 -12.35 -7.48 -8.78
N TRP A 73 -11.07 -7.85 -8.64
CA TRP A 73 -9.92 -7.02 -9.00
C TRP A 73 -9.51 -7.24 -10.46
N ARG A 74 -10.47 -7.02 -11.35
CA ARG A 74 -10.34 -7.29 -12.78
C ARG A 74 -9.13 -6.59 -13.41
N GLU A 75 -8.91 -5.32 -13.10
CA GLU A 75 -7.80 -4.54 -13.66
C GLU A 75 -6.44 -5.15 -13.28
N VAL A 76 -6.28 -5.58 -12.04
CA VAL A 76 -5.05 -6.25 -11.56
C VAL A 76 -4.82 -7.55 -12.33
N ILE A 77 -5.87 -8.36 -12.49
CA ILE A 77 -5.81 -9.61 -13.26
C ILE A 77 -5.42 -9.33 -14.71
N GLU A 78 -6.01 -8.32 -15.35
CA GLU A 78 -5.67 -7.92 -16.73
C GLU A 78 -4.22 -7.44 -16.85
N ARG A 79 -3.70 -6.66 -15.89
CA ARG A 79 -2.28 -6.24 -15.88
C ARG A 79 -1.32 -7.42 -15.76
N LEU A 80 -1.65 -8.40 -14.92
CA LEU A 80 -0.86 -9.64 -14.84
C LEU A 80 -0.87 -10.38 -16.17
N GLN A 81 -2.03 -10.51 -16.83
CA GLN A 81 -2.14 -11.16 -18.14
C GLN A 81 -1.32 -10.46 -19.23
N TRP A 82 -1.37 -9.12 -19.29
CA TRP A 82 -0.61 -8.34 -20.28
C TRP A 82 0.90 -8.51 -20.13
N ASN A 83 1.36 -8.84 -18.93
CA ASN A 83 2.77 -9.11 -18.64
C ASN A 83 3.13 -10.61 -18.75
N GLY A 84 2.24 -11.42 -19.34
CA GLY A 84 2.49 -12.83 -19.63
C GLY A 84 2.50 -13.72 -18.38
N VAL A 85 1.91 -13.27 -17.28
CA VAL A 85 1.79 -14.08 -16.06
C VAL A 85 0.82 -15.23 -16.32
N ALA A 86 1.24 -16.45 -15.99
CA ALA A 86 0.38 -17.62 -15.99
C ALA A 86 -0.61 -17.55 -14.81
N LEU A 87 -1.91 -17.63 -15.14
CA LEU A 87 -3.02 -17.52 -14.20
C LEU A 87 -3.88 -18.77 -14.27
N GLN A 88 -4.36 -19.24 -13.12
CA GLN A 88 -5.32 -20.34 -13.02
C GLN A 88 -6.60 -19.84 -12.37
N ARG A 89 -7.69 -19.79 -13.14
CA ARG A 89 -9.03 -19.47 -12.60
C ARG A 89 -9.58 -20.67 -11.84
N LEU A 90 -10.14 -20.43 -10.67
CA LEU A 90 -10.82 -21.47 -9.89
C LEU A 90 -12.16 -21.81 -10.53
N GLY A 91 -12.42 -23.10 -10.75
CA GLY A 91 -13.69 -23.59 -11.30
C GLY A 91 -14.80 -23.76 -10.27
N ALA A 92 -14.47 -23.74 -8.97
CA ALA A 92 -15.39 -23.92 -7.86
C ALA A 92 -14.86 -23.17 -6.62
N ASP A 93 -15.75 -22.93 -5.66
CA ASP A 93 -15.36 -22.43 -4.35
C ASP A 93 -14.39 -23.40 -3.66
N GLN A 94 -13.37 -22.86 -3.00
CA GLN A 94 -12.35 -23.63 -2.31
C GLN A 94 -11.91 -22.89 -1.04
N VAL A 95 -11.59 -23.64 0.01
CA VAL A 95 -10.98 -23.08 1.22
C VAL A 95 -9.48 -23.33 1.20
N PHE A 96 -8.71 -22.30 1.52
CA PHE A 96 -7.28 -22.37 1.80
C PHE A 96 -7.07 -22.12 3.29
N GLU A 97 -6.67 -23.16 4.03
CA GLU A 97 -6.60 -23.13 5.50
C GLU A 97 -5.55 -22.14 6.05
N VAL A 98 -4.47 -21.92 5.30
CA VAL A 98 -3.34 -21.09 5.73
C VAL A 98 -2.94 -20.17 4.58
N ALA A 99 -3.35 -18.91 4.68
CA ALA A 99 -2.89 -17.85 3.80
C ALA A 99 -2.35 -16.68 4.61
N ARG A 100 -1.26 -16.09 4.14
CA ARG A 100 -0.76 -14.81 4.63
C ARG A 100 -1.60 -13.69 4.03
N VAL A 101 -2.16 -12.86 4.90
CA VAL A 101 -2.93 -11.67 4.51
C VAL A 101 -2.40 -10.43 5.22
N TYR A 102 -2.68 -9.27 4.64
CA TYR A 102 -2.25 -7.99 5.18
C TYR A 102 -3.44 -7.12 5.58
N ARG A 103 -3.28 -6.37 6.67
CA ARG A 103 -4.16 -5.26 7.02
C ARG A 103 -3.37 -3.97 7.12
N VAL A 104 -3.86 -2.94 6.44
CA VAL A 104 -3.25 -1.62 6.36
C VAL A 104 -3.39 -0.90 7.70
N LEU A 105 -2.26 -0.61 8.33
CA LEU A 105 -2.19 0.18 9.55
C LEU A 105 -2.14 1.68 9.21
N GLU A 106 -1.31 2.03 8.22
CA GLU A 106 -1.10 3.41 7.77
C GLU A 106 -0.90 3.43 6.25
N VAL A 107 -1.42 4.47 5.61
CA VAL A 107 -1.19 4.78 4.20
C VAL A 107 -0.98 6.28 4.05
N GLY A 108 0.09 6.68 3.35
CA GLY A 108 0.39 8.07 3.00
C GLY A 108 0.31 8.26 1.50
N THR A 109 -0.75 8.91 1.03
CA THR A 109 -1.04 9.16 -0.40
C THR A 109 -0.55 10.53 -0.83
N ARG A 110 -0.04 10.64 -2.06
CA ARG A 110 0.28 11.93 -2.67
C ARG A 110 -0.96 12.82 -2.76
N ALA A 111 -0.75 14.13 -2.60
CA ALA A 111 -1.83 15.11 -2.72
C ALA A 111 -2.31 15.32 -4.17
N THR A 112 -1.49 14.94 -5.15
CA THR A 112 -1.79 15.08 -6.58
C THR A 112 -1.68 13.74 -7.28
N ALA A 113 -2.50 13.58 -8.33
CA ALA A 113 -2.44 12.42 -9.18
C ALA A 113 -1.13 12.39 -9.98
N TYR A 114 -0.62 11.19 -10.22
CA TYR A 114 0.55 10.92 -11.05
C TYR A 114 0.19 9.79 -12.03
N GLU A 115 0.34 10.04 -13.34
CA GLU A 115 -0.07 9.10 -14.40
C GLU A 115 -1.54 8.64 -14.27
N GLY A 116 -2.43 9.48 -13.72
CA GLY A 116 -3.84 9.14 -13.50
C GLY A 116 -4.15 8.39 -12.20
N HIS A 117 -3.14 8.16 -11.34
CA HIS A 117 -3.28 7.40 -10.10
C HIS A 117 -2.98 8.25 -8.86
N MET A 118 -3.66 7.93 -7.75
CA MET A 118 -3.35 8.47 -6.42
C MET A 118 -2.32 7.56 -5.74
N PHE A 119 -1.04 7.88 -5.93
CA PHE A 119 0.05 7.01 -5.50
C PHE A 119 0.27 7.03 -3.98
N HIS A 120 0.47 5.88 -3.35
CA HIS A 120 0.81 5.76 -1.94
C HIS A 120 2.33 5.72 -1.73
N ASP A 121 2.89 6.82 -1.22
CA ASP A 121 4.33 6.92 -0.92
C ASP A 121 4.71 6.09 0.32
N ARG A 122 3.81 6.00 1.31
CA ARG A 122 4.03 5.24 2.54
C ARG A 122 2.93 4.20 2.74
N VAL A 123 3.34 2.98 3.10
CA VAL A 123 2.45 1.87 3.44
C VAL A 123 3.02 1.20 4.67
N ARG A 124 2.19 0.97 5.68
CA ARG A 124 2.53 0.17 6.85
C ARG A 124 1.45 -0.88 7.05
N LEU A 125 1.87 -2.14 7.16
CA LEU A 125 0.96 -3.28 7.26
C LEU A 125 1.14 -4.02 8.59
N SER A 126 0.09 -4.73 8.97
CA SER A 126 0.15 -5.88 9.86
C SER A 126 -0.03 -7.15 9.03
N THR A 127 0.66 -8.22 9.40
CA THR A 127 0.62 -9.51 8.71
C THR A 127 -0.13 -10.51 9.58
N HIS A 128 -1.05 -11.25 8.98
CA HIS A 128 -1.85 -12.28 9.65
C HIS A 128 -1.82 -13.58 8.86
N SER A 129 -2.11 -14.67 9.54
CA SER A 129 -2.31 -15.99 8.94
C SER A 129 -3.76 -16.41 9.17
N GLU A 130 -4.51 -16.61 8.08
CA GLU A 130 -5.95 -16.83 8.14
C GLU A 130 -6.38 -17.90 7.11
N ALA A 131 -7.50 -18.55 7.39
CA ALA A 131 -8.19 -19.35 6.39
C ALA A 131 -8.95 -18.43 5.41
N ILE A 132 -8.85 -18.70 4.12
CA ILE A 132 -9.47 -17.91 3.06
C ILE A 132 -10.45 -18.77 2.29
N GLN A 133 -11.70 -18.31 2.23
CA GLN A 133 -12.69 -18.86 1.33
C GLN A 133 -12.59 -18.19 -0.03
N ALA A 134 -12.01 -18.89 -0.99
CA ALA A 134 -11.97 -18.49 -2.39
C ALA A 134 -13.27 -18.86 -3.10
N ARG A 135 -13.66 -18.06 -4.08
CA ARG A 135 -14.86 -18.26 -4.89
C ARG A 135 -14.51 -18.76 -6.28
N ALA A 136 -15.43 -19.47 -6.90
CA ALA A 136 -15.36 -19.75 -8.33
C ALA A 136 -15.13 -18.44 -9.11
N GLY A 137 -14.14 -18.46 -10.01
CA GLY A 137 -13.70 -17.32 -10.81
C GLY A 137 -12.51 -16.55 -10.25
N ASP A 138 -12.20 -16.67 -8.94
CA ASP A 138 -10.97 -16.13 -8.35
C ASP A 138 -9.73 -16.72 -9.04
N VAL A 139 -8.63 -15.99 -9.00
CA VAL A 139 -7.44 -16.30 -9.78
C VAL A 139 -6.30 -16.71 -8.87
N LEU A 140 -5.82 -17.93 -9.04
CA LEU A 140 -4.57 -18.40 -8.49
C LEU A 140 -3.41 -18.00 -9.42
N VAL A 141 -2.33 -17.47 -8.83
CA VAL A 141 -1.12 -17.03 -9.52
C VAL A 141 0.07 -17.80 -8.94
N PRO A 142 0.43 -18.97 -9.50
CA PRO A 142 1.58 -19.76 -9.04
C PRO A 142 2.88 -18.99 -9.21
N LEU A 143 3.86 -19.18 -8.33
CA LEU A 143 5.20 -18.57 -8.50
C LEU A 143 6.22 -19.48 -9.16
N ASP A 144 5.86 -20.72 -9.50
CA ASP A 144 6.69 -21.61 -10.32
C ASP A 144 6.57 -21.24 -11.81
N GLN A 145 7.00 -20.02 -12.14
CA GLN A 145 6.96 -19.46 -13.50
C GLN A 145 8.02 -18.36 -13.69
N PRO A 146 8.47 -18.08 -14.93
CA PRO A 146 9.48 -17.06 -15.20
C PRO A 146 9.11 -15.64 -14.72
N GLN A 147 7.82 -15.33 -14.69
CA GLN A 147 7.28 -14.02 -14.30
C GLN A 147 7.16 -13.83 -12.79
N ALA A 148 7.60 -14.78 -11.96
CA ALA A 148 7.45 -14.71 -10.50
C ALA A 148 7.97 -13.41 -9.88
N ARG A 149 9.06 -12.84 -10.42
CA ARG A 149 9.58 -11.53 -9.96
C ARG A 149 8.60 -10.41 -10.14
N TYR A 150 7.97 -10.35 -11.30
CA TYR A 150 6.97 -9.34 -11.60
C TYR A 150 5.75 -9.51 -10.71
N VAL A 151 5.31 -10.75 -10.48
CA VAL A 151 4.18 -11.05 -9.59
C VAL A 151 4.45 -10.58 -8.16
N VAL A 152 5.61 -10.93 -7.59
CA VAL A 152 5.98 -10.52 -6.23
C VAL A 152 6.11 -9.00 -6.13
N GLU A 153 6.77 -8.35 -7.10
CA GLU A 153 6.94 -6.88 -7.11
C GLU A 153 5.60 -6.13 -7.22
N THR A 154 4.62 -6.68 -7.94
CA THR A 154 3.34 -5.99 -8.17
C THR A 154 2.26 -6.33 -7.14
N LEU A 155 2.26 -7.55 -6.58
CA LEU A 155 1.23 -8.00 -5.63
C LEU A 155 1.62 -7.81 -4.16
N GLU A 156 2.88 -7.57 -3.83
CA GLU A 156 3.27 -7.25 -2.44
C GLU A 156 3.10 -5.75 -2.16
N PRO A 157 2.23 -5.33 -1.22
CA PRO A 157 1.82 -3.92 -1.14
C PRO A 157 2.96 -2.95 -0.78
N GLU A 158 3.99 -3.43 -0.08
CA GLU A 158 5.16 -2.64 0.32
C GLU A 158 6.24 -2.53 -0.77
N ALA A 159 6.10 -3.20 -1.92
CA ALA A 159 7.05 -3.14 -3.02
C ALA A 159 7.08 -1.77 -3.72
N HIS A 160 8.11 -1.50 -4.51
CA HIS A 160 8.32 -0.15 -5.08
C HIS A 160 7.17 0.26 -6.01
N ASP A 161 6.79 -0.64 -6.92
CA ASP A 161 5.77 -0.41 -7.93
C ASP A 161 4.57 -1.34 -7.78
N SER A 162 4.17 -1.60 -6.54
CA SER A 162 3.02 -2.46 -6.25
C SER A 162 1.71 -1.87 -6.76
N PHE A 163 0.79 -2.72 -7.20
CA PHE A 163 -0.57 -2.30 -7.58
C PHE A 163 -1.30 -1.61 -6.43
N PHE A 164 -0.98 -1.98 -5.19
CA PHE A 164 -1.47 -1.26 -4.02
C PHE A 164 -0.99 0.18 -4.00
N ARG A 165 0.31 0.44 -4.17
CA ARG A 165 0.83 1.82 -4.20
C ARG A 165 0.31 2.61 -5.39
N TRP A 166 0.04 1.96 -6.51
CA TRP A 166 -0.61 2.58 -7.67
C TRP A 166 -2.13 2.76 -7.50
N GLY A 167 -2.70 2.41 -6.34
CA GLY A 167 -4.08 2.71 -6.00
C GLY A 167 -5.14 1.80 -6.63
N PHE A 168 -4.74 0.66 -7.20
CA PHE A 168 -5.67 -0.32 -7.78
C PHE A 168 -6.64 -0.90 -6.74
N PHE A 169 -6.29 -0.82 -5.47
CA PHE A 169 -7.07 -1.36 -4.34
C PHE A 169 -7.69 -0.27 -3.45
N ASN A 170 -7.77 0.98 -3.92
CA ASN A 170 -8.20 2.12 -3.09
C ASN A 170 -9.57 1.93 -2.41
N SER A 171 -10.47 1.15 -2.99
CA SER A 171 -11.78 0.89 -2.40
C SER A 171 -11.71 0.17 -1.05
N VAL A 172 -10.63 -0.58 -0.73
CA VAL A 172 -10.48 -1.20 0.61
C VAL A 172 -10.12 -0.18 1.70
N LEU A 173 -9.68 1.02 1.31
CA LEU A 173 -9.32 2.10 2.22
C LEU A 173 -10.52 3.01 2.54
N GLU A 174 -11.58 2.93 1.75
CA GLU A 174 -12.77 3.75 1.88
C GLU A 174 -13.70 3.20 2.96
N ARG A 175 -14.23 4.09 3.80
CA ARG A 175 -15.46 3.82 4.57
C ARG A 175 -16.58 4.57 3.90
N LYS A 176 -17.71 3.91 3.66
CA LYS A 176 -18.86 4.52 2.97
C LYS A 176 -19.65 5.51 3.83
N GLN A 177 -19.32 5.63 5.12
CA GLN A 177 -19.91 6.60 6.05
C GLN A 177 -18.97 7.79 6.29
N ALA A 178 -19.42 9.00 5.92
CA ALA A 178 -18.73 10.26 6.22
C ALA A 178 -19.12 10.85 7.59
N SER A 179 -20.28 10.47 8.12
CA SER A 179 -20.79 10.87 9.43
C SER A 179 -21.77 9.83 9.96
N ILE A 180 -22.05 9.87 11.26
CA ILE A 180 -23.02 8.99 11.92
C ILE A 180 -24.19 9.83 12.41
N SER A 181 -25.40 9.50 11.97
CA SER A 181 -26.62 10.13 12.48
C SER A 181 -26.87 9.66 13.91
N ALA A 182 -26.81 10.57 14.88
CA ALA A 182 -27.14 10.27 16.27
C ALA A 182 -28.54 9.66 16.39
N TYR A 183 -29.53 10.26 15.69
CA TYR A 183 -30.90 9.74 15.63
C TYR A 183 -31.01 8.28 15.19
N ALA A 184 -30.13 7.84 14.27
CA ALA A 184 -30.20 6.48 13.73
C ALA A 184 -29.33 5.47 14.51
N PHE A 185 -28.35 5.93 15.30
CA PHE A 185 -27.31 5.06 15.84
C PHE A 185 -27.20 5.06 17.37
N GLU A 186 -27.62 6.12 18.07
CA GLU A 186 -27.37 6.26 19.51
C GLU A 186 -27.99 5.12 20.35
N ASP A 187 -29.23 4.75 20.07
CA ASP A 187 -29.89 3.60 20.73
C ASP A 187 -29.14 2.29 20.45
N THR A 188 -28.69 2.08 19.20
CA THR A 188 -27.88 0.90 18.84
C THR A 188 -26.54 0.90 19.55
N ALA A 189 -25.91 2.07 19.72
CA ALA A 189 -24.64 2.21 20.40
C ALA A 189 -24.77 1.92 21.92
N LEU A 190 -25.90 2.29 22.52
CA LEU A 190 -26.23 1.92 23.90
C LEU A 190 -26.39 0.41 24.06
N ASP A 191 -27.12 -0.23 23.15
CA ASP A 191 -27.27 -1.70 23.13
C ASP A 191 -25.91 -2.39 22.97
N MET A 192 -25.07 -1.91 22.04
CA MET A 192 -23.72 -2.44 21.83
C MET A 192 -22.88 -2.34 23.10
N LEU A 193 -22.93 -1.22 23.83
CA LEU A 193 -22.21 -1.08 25.10
C LEU A 193 -22.76 -2.02 26.19
N ALA A 194 -24.03 -2.40 26.15
CA ALA A 194 -24.61 -3.37 27.08
C ALA A 194 -24.22 -4.82 26.73
N GLU A 195 -24.21 -5.15 25.43
CA GLU A 195 -23.99 -6.49 24.90
C GLU A 195 -22.51 -6.83 24.68
N GLU A 196 -21.63 -5.83 24.57
CA GLU A 196 -20.20 -6.00 24.26
C GLU A 196 -19.30 -5.44 25.38
N PRO A 197 -18.95 -6.25 26.41
CA PRO A 197 -18.12 -5.79 27.54
C PRO A 197 -16.75 -5.22 27.13
N ALA A 198 -16.14 -5.80 26.10
CA ALA A 198 -14.87 -5.32 25.56
C ALA A 198 -14.99 -3.93 24.92
N LEU A 199 -16.09 -3.65 24.23
CA LEU A 199 -16.36 -2.33 23.66
C LEU A 199 -16.56 -1.31 24.79
N ARG A 200 -17.31 -1.66 25.83
CA ARG A 200 -17.51 -0.78 26.99
C ARG A 200 -16.18 -0.42 27.66
N GLN A 201 -15.34 -1.42 27.92
CA GLN A 201 -14.02 -1.19 28.51
C GLN A 201 -13.14 -0.29 27.63
N ALA A 202 -13.12 -0.55 26.32
CA ALA A 202 -12.37 0.28 25.37
C ALA A 202 -12.90 1.71 25.31
N PHE A 203 -14.22 1.88 25.34
CA PHE A 203 -14.86 3.19 25.35
C PHE A 203 -14.57 3.96 26.64
N ASP A 204 -14.65 3.31 27.81
CA ASP A 204 -14.29 3.94 29.09
C ASP A 204 -12.82 4.39 29.13
N ALA A 205 -11.90 3.58 28.60
CA ALA A 205 -10.49 3.95 28.46
C ALA A 205 -10.30 5.12 27.49
N TRP A 206 -11.01 5.11 26.36
CA TRP A 206 -10.97 6.20 25.37
C TRP A 206 -11.50 7.51 25.96
N LYS A 207 -12.62 7.49 26.70
CA LYS A 207 -13.16 8.68 27.38
C LYS A 207 -12.16 9.28 28.37
N ALA A 208 -11.43 8.44 29.10
CA ALA A 208 -10.41 8.90 30.05
C ALA A 208 -9.18 9.52 29.35
N ALA A 209 -8.80 8.99 28.19
CA ALA A 209 -7.69 9.49 27.39
C ALA A 209 -8.03 10.75 26.57
N HIS A 210 -9.31 10.95 26.23
CA HIS A 210 -9.79 12.02 25.34
C HIS A 210 -10.99 12.79 25.90
N PRO A 211 -10.89 13.37 27.12
CA PRO A 211 -12.01 14.09 27.74
C PRO A 211 -12.52 15.27 26.90
N GLU A 212 -11.66 15.87 26.08
CA GLU A 212 -12.00 16.98 25.18
C GLU A 212 -12.92 16.57 24.02
N GLN A 213 -12.97 15.28 23.66
CA GLN A 213 -13.78 14.77 22.55
C GLN A 213 -15.19 14.38 22.97
N LEU A 214 -15.49 14.35 24.27
CA LEU A 214 -16.81 13.93 24.79
C LEU A 214 -17.94 14.89 24.46
N SER A 215 -17.62 16.16 24.17
CA SER A 215 -18.58 17.17 23.73
C SER A 215 -18.85 17.14 22.22
N ASP A 216 -18.14 16.29 21.46
CA ASP A 216 -18.38 16.07 20.03
C ASP A 216 -19.14 14.74 19.84
N PRO A 217 -20.46 14.80 19.52
CA PRO A 217 -21.26 13.60 19.27
C PRO A 217 -20.68 12.73 18.14
N GLN A 218 -20.05 13.34 17.13
CA GLN A 218 -19.46 12.56 16.05
C GLN A 218 -18.25 11.76 16.55
N ALA A 219 -17.37 12.35 17.35
CA ALA A 219 -16.23 11.65 17.91
C ALA A 219 -16.66 10.43 18.75
N VAL A 220 -17.68 10.61 19.61
CA VAL A 220 -18.24 9.55 20.46
C VAL A 220 -18.87 8.43 19.64
N LEU A 221 -19.81 8.77 18.75
CA LEU A 221 -20.52 7.77 17.95
C LEU A 221 -19.58 7.06 16.98
N TRP A 222 -18.59 7.77 16.44
CA TRP A 222 -17.57 7.21 15.55
C TRP A 222 -16.69 6.19 16.24
N PHE A 223 -16.30 6.45 17.49
CA PHE A 223 -15.58 5.47 18.29
C PHE A 223 -16.38 4.17 18.42
N LEU A 224 -17.65 4.27 18.85
CA LEU A 224 -18.51 3.11 19.09
C LEU A 224 -18.79 2.31 17.80
N PHE A 225 -19.09 3.02 16.72
CA PHE A 225 -19.29 2.42 15.40
C PHE A 225 -18.05 1.69 14.88
N THR A 226 -16.86 2.24 15.12
CA THR A 226 -15.60 1.66 14.61
C THR A 226 -15.09 0.48 15.42
N HIS A 227 -15.35 0.46 16.73
CA HIS A 227 -14.79 -0.56 17.62
C HIS A 227 -15.79 -1.64 18.02
N GLY A 228 -17.08 -1.41 17.80
CA GLY A 228 -18.12 -2.39 18.11
C GLY A 228 -18.24 -3.48 17.06
N ARG A 229 -18.46 -4.71 17.51
CA ARG A 229 -18.51 -5.89 16.64
C ARG A 229 -19.70 -5.84 15.69
N ARG A 230 -20.85 -5.31 16.12
CA ARG A 230 -22.07 -5.20 15.31
C ARG A 230 -21.86 -4.44 13.99
N HIS A 231 -20.93 -3.50 13.96
CA HIS A 231 -20.59 -2.69 12.77
C HIS A 231 -19.14 -2.90 12.31
N ALA A 232 -18.49 -3.97 12.76
CA ALA A 232 -17.18 -4.32 12.25
C ALA A 232 -17.28 -4.60 10.75
N GLU A 233 -16.41 -3.97 9.97
CA GLU A 233 -16.24 -4.22 8.53
C GLU A 233 -14.94 -5.02 8.34
N PRO A 234 -14.98 -6.36 8.29
CA PRO A 234 -13.77 -7.18 8.25
C PRO A 234 -12.89 -6.90 7.02
N GLU A 235 -13.48 -6.42 5.93
CA GLU A 235 -12.75 -6.07 4.71
C GLU A 235 -12.17 -4.66 4.74
N TRP A 236 -12.56 -3.80 5.68
CA TRP A 236 -11.98 -2.46 5.79
C TRP A 236 -10.48 -2.56 6.11
N ARG A 237 -9.68 -1.87 5.30
CA ARG A 237 -8.21 -1.88 5.32
C ARG A 237 -7.58 -3.26 5.13
N ARG A 238 -8.35 -4.26 4.70
CA ARG A 238 -7.82 -5.59 4.40
C ARG A 238 -7.30 -5.59 2.97
N TYR A 239 -6.05 -5.97 2.80
CA TYR A 239 -5.50 -6.17 1.46
C TYR A 239 -6.12 -7.44 0.86
N PRO A 240 -6.70 -7.38 -0.34
CA PRO A 240 -7.56 -8.44 -0.84
C PRO A 240 -6.81 -9.62 -1.45
N VAL A 241 -5.54 -9.45 -1.81
CA VAL A 241 -4.72 -10.54 -2.35
C VAL A 241 -4.10 -11.32 -1.21
N ALA A 242 -4.34 -12.63 -1.20
CA ALA A 242 -3.79 -13.53 -0.20
C ALA A 242 -2.57 -14.28 -0.75
N ALA A 243 -1.57 -14.50 0.09
CA ALA A 243 -0.37 -15.26 -0.23
C ALA A 243 -0.49 -16.69 0.34
N LEU A 244 -0.50 -17.70 -0.52
CA LEU A 244 -0.69 -19.11 -0.13
C LEU A 244 0.66 -19.76 0.18
N VAL A 245 0.85 -20.20 1.43
CA VAL A 245 2.14 -20.69 1.97
C VAL A 245 2.26 -22.20 1.84
#